data_AF-A0A1Y0Y3L3-F1
#
_entry.id   AF-A0A1Y0Y3L3-F1
#
_cell.length_a   1.000
_cell.length_b   1.000
_cell.length_c   1.000
_cell.angle_alpha   90.00
_cell.angle_beta   90.00
_cell.angle_gamma   90.00
#
_symmetry.space_group_name_H-M   'P 1'
#
loop_
_entity.id
_entity.type
_entity.pdbx_description
1 polymer ?
#
loop_
_entity_poly.entity_id
_entity_poly.type
_entity_poly.pdbx_seq_one_letter_code
_entity_poly.pdbx_strand_id
1 'polypeptide(L)'
;MSSKSKIPNSGYNILNFSQIDASGNVSNIQNSVKVTFDGSTDFIINGQTYTYDYTWGARGSQQVILGDGSGGYYLLTDADIDISKYTYLNNSMGGSSSNYWQVNGSNGESTDLTFKDRHFDPCFLAGTEISVNGVTRKVEDLAVGDRIDVLVNGKTEQKTVTWVGKSTSVAAPFLPLDMAGYPVRILKDALAEGVPFKDMLITPEHCLYLNGCFVPARMLVNGQSIFYDQSFTSYDYYHVETEDHAIITADGVLTESYLDTGNRRSFRQSGDVVAMPRSRNLTWDDAAAPLNVSRAFVEPLFQQFRARAQGMGLPQRTEAPVVTHKSNLHLTAGNGRVMRPLRTEKNYALFMIPAGIETVYIQSNTSRRNEAIGPFVDDRRTLGVLVGNATICEGNTTRTLTSYLQDEDLAGWNNVEFYPMRWTAGNACLPLGHRKPGTIALLALQILEAGPYIVSTVEPEETALRA
;
A
#
# COMPACT_ATOMS: atom_id res chain seq x y z
N MET A 1 26.80 -13.71 -15.86
CA MET A 1 25.80 -14.79 -16.05
C MET A 1 24.76 -14.60 -14.97
N SER A 2 23.57 -14.11 -15.32
CA SER A 2 22.46 -13.92 -14.36
C SER A 2 22.06 -15.29 -13.83
N SER A 3 22.32 -15.56 -12.56
CA SER A 3 21.73 -16.71 -11.87
C SER A 3 20.23 -16.48 -11.84
N LYS A 4 19.48 -17.33 -12.53
CA LYS A 4 18.02 -17.40 -12.33
C LYS A 4 17.78 -17.73 -10.86
N SER A 5 16.91 -16.95 -10.20
CA SER A 5 16.49 -17.16 -8.81
C SER A 5 16.05 -18.58 -8.55
N LYS A 6 16.24 -19.03 -7.30
CA LYS A 6 15.86 -20.36 -6.84
C LYS A 6 14.56 -20.40 -6.04
N ILE A 7 13.88 -19.28 -5.78
CA ILE A 7 12.59 -19.28 -5.05
C ILE A 7 11.45 -19.72 -6.00
N PRO A 8 10.94 -20.96 -5.91
CA PRO A 8 9.87 -21.48 -6.74
C PRO A 8 8.50 -21.22 -6.10
N ASN A 9 7.49 -21.09 -6.94
CA ASN A 9 6.11 -20.75 -6.55
C ASN A 9 5.38 -21.85 -5.73
N SER A 10 6.02 -22.99 -5.43
CA SER A 10 5.44 -24.09 -4.65
C SER A 10 6.50 -25.09 -4.18
N GLY A 11 6.20 -25.90 -3.17
CA GLY A 11 7.07 -26.98 -2.72
C GLY A 11 8.05 -26.55 -1.62
N TYR A 12 9.09 -27.35 -1.44
CA TYR A 12 10.09 -27.14 -0.39
C TYR A 12 11.29 -26.37 -0.93
N ASN A 13 11.68 -25.33 -0.20
CA ASN A 13 12.82 -24.47 -0.50
C ASN A 13 13.69 -24.25 0.72
N ILE A 14 14.99 -24.12 0.50
CA ILE A 14 15.91 -23.59 1.49
C ILE A 14 16.02 -22.09 1.21
N LEU A 15 15.40 -21.30 2.08
CA LEU A 15 15.34 -19.85 1.98
C LEU A 15 15.86 -19.24 3.27
N ASN A 16 16.24 -17.98 3.21
CA ASN A 16 16.30 -17.18 4.41
C ASN A 16 14.91 -16.56 4.63
N PHE A 17 14.51 -16.43 5.89
CA PHE A 17 13.22 -15.88 6.30
C PHE A 17 13.45 -14.78 7.32
N SER A 18 12.63 -13.74 7.26
CA SER A 18 12.50 -12.78 8.34
C SER A 18 11.09 -12.23 8.39
N GLN A 19 10.69 -11.77 9.57
CA GLN A 19 9.50 -10.96 9.74
C GLN A 19 9.92 -9.51 9.73
N ILE A 20 9.33 -8.73 8.85
CA ILE A 20 9.46 -7.29 8.87
C ILE A 20 8.22 -6.81 9.59
N ASP A 21 8.41 -6.16 10.74
CA ASP A 21 7.28 -5.51 11.36
C ASP A 21 6.78 -4.38 10.46
N ALA A 22 5.61 -3.89 10.77
CA ALA A 22 5.01 -2.81 10.01
C ALA A 22 5.89 -1.57 9.93
N SER A 23 6.78 -1.40 10.90
CA SER A 23 7.75 -0.31 11.11
C SER A 23 9.00 -0.44 10.20
N GLY A 24 9.15 -1.55 9.49
CA GLY A 24 10.33 -1.87 8.68
C GLY A 24 11.43 -2.61 9.43
N ASN A 25 11.24 -2.92 10.72
CA ASN A 25 12.23 -3.63 11.50
C ASN A 25 12.25 -5.10 11.12
N VAL A 26 13.43 -5.57 10.70
CA VAL A 26 13.66 -6.97 10.42
C VAL A 26 13.88 -7.73 11.73
N SER A 27 13.08 -8.76 11.96
CA SER A 27 13.09 -9.63 13.13
C SER A 27 12.93 -11.10 12.70
N ASN A 28 13.10 -12.03 13.65
CA ASN A 28 12.93 -13.46 13.41
C ASN A 28 13.71 -13.95 12.17
N ILE A 29 14.96 -13.48 12.03
CA ILE A 29 15.84 -13.85 10.92
C ILE A 29 16.23 -15.32 11.11
N GLN A 30 15.84 -16.15 10.15
CA GLN A 30 16.20 -17.55 10.09
C GLN A 30 16.88 -17.84 8.77
N ASN A 31 18.14 -18.24 8.82
CA ASN A 31 18.93 -18.51 7.63
C ASN A 31 18.84 -19.97 7.22
N SER A 32 18.72 -20.21 5.91
CA SER A 32 18.70 -21.52 5.28
C SER A 32 17.65 -22.45 5.89
N VAL A 33 16.47 -21.91 6.16
CA VAL A 33 15.34 -22.65 6.68
C VAL A 33 14.55 -23.31 5.58
N LYS A 34 14.00 -24.47 5.95
CA LYS A 34 13.03 -25.19 5.15
C LYS A 34 11.71 -24.42 5.15
N VAL A 35 11.42 -23.77 4.03
CA VAL A 35 10.13 -23.11 3.79
C VAL A 35 9.33 -23.99 2.84
N THR A 36 8.11 -24.36 3.26
CA THR A 36 7.20 -25.18 2.47
C THR A 36 5.97 -24.38 2.13
N PHE A 37 5.76 -24.15 0.83
CA PHE A 37 4.53 -23.55 0.31
C PHE A 37 3.59 -24.67 -0.13
N ASP A 38 2.36 -24.64 0.35
CA ASP A 38 1.34 -25.65 0.06
C ASP A 38 0.39 -25.25 -1.09
N GLY A 39 0.59 -24.08 -1.69
CA GLY A 39 -0.24 -23.55 -2.77
C GLY A 39 -1.49 -22.81 -2.30
N SER A 40 -1.54 -22.42 -1.02
CA SER A 40 -2.55 -21.52 -0.45
C SER A 40 -1.92 -20.21 0.03
N THR A 41 -2.69 -19.40 0.75
CA THR A 41 -2.23 -18.21 1.50
C THR A 41 -1.38 -18.57 2.71
N ASP A 42 -0.91 -19.81 2.84
CA ASP A 42 -0.10 -20.28 3.95
C ASP A 42 1.29 -20.76 3.50
N PHE A 43 2.27 -20.64 4.41
CA PHE A 43 3.57 -21.29 4.29
C PHE A 43 4.07 -21.79 5.64
N ILE A 44 4.90 -22.83 5.60
CA ILE A 44 5.35 -23.53 6.80
C ILE A 44 6.86 -23.42 6.93
N ILE A 45 7.32 -22.97 8.10
CA ILE A 45 8.72 -22.98 8.50
C ILE A 45 8.83 -23.72 9.83
N ASN A 46 9.65 -24.76 9.90
CA ASN A 46 9.88 -25.55 11.13
C ASN A 46 8.59 -26.04 11.83
N GLY A 47 7.54 -26.32 11.07
CA GLY A 47 6.23 -26.76 11.59
C GLY A 47 5.29 -25.63 12.02
N GLN A 48 5.74 -24.37 12.01
CA GLN A 48 4.90 -23.20 12.22
C GLN A 48 4.31 -22.73 10.90
N THR A 49 2.99 -22.46 10.90
CA THR A 49 2.26 -21.93 9.74
C THR A 49 2.19 -20.41 9.82
N TYR A 50 2.41 -19.75 8.70
CA TYR A 50 2.32 -18.32 8.50
C TYR A 50 1.31 -18.05 7.38
N THR A 51 0.40 -17.10 7.57
CA THR A 51 -0.66 -16.77 6.61
C THR A 51 -0.44 -15.38 6.04
N TYR A 52 -0.66 -15.22 4.73
CA TYR A 52 -0.40 -13.97 4.03
C TYR A 52 -1.48 -13.66 2.97
N ASP A 53 -1.79 -12.39 2.71
CA ASP A 53 -2.94 -11.96 1.90
C ASP A 53 -2.59 -11.34 0.53
N TYR A 54 -1.32 -10.95 0.36
CA TYR A 54 -0.76 -10.54 -0.93
C TYR A 54 0.76 -10.70 -0.91
N THR A 55 1.38 -10.47 -2.05
CA THR A 55 2.82 -10.56 -2.22
C THR A 55 3.38 -9.40 -3.06
N TRP A 56 4.67 -9.11 -2.86
CA TRP A 56 5.46 -8.27 -3.74
C TRP A 56 6.75 -8.99 -4.13
N GLY A 57 7.08 -8.93 -5.41
CA GLY A 57 8.26 -9.58 -5.99
C GLY A 57 7.91 -10.24 -7.32
N ALA A 58 8.68 -9.94 -8.36
CA ALA A 58 8.48 -10.56 -9.67
C ALA A 58 8.89 -12.04 -9.61
N ARG A 59 8.29 -12.85 -10.47
CA ARG A 59 8.68 -14.25 -10.61
C ARG A 59 10.15 -14.36 -11.01
N GLY A 60 10.91 -15.17 -10.28
CA GLY A 60 12.36 -15.29 -10.50
C GLY A 60 13.18 -14.16 -9.86
N SER A 61 12.58 -13.37 -8.96
CA SER A 61 13.32 -12.53 -8.00
C SER A 61 13.97 -13.42 -6.96
N GLN A 62 15.16 -13.04 -6.50
CA GLN A 62 15.83 -13.75 -5.40
C GLN A 62 15.23 -13.41 -4.02
N GLN A 63 14.15 -12.60 -4.00
CA GLN A 63 13.48 -12.12 -2.80
C GLN A 63 11.99 -11.89 -3.03
N VAL A 64 11.20 -11.98 -1.95
CA VAL A 64 9.74 -11.88 -1.93
C VAL A 64 9.29 -11.24 -0.63
N ILE A 65 8.32 -10.34 -0.71
CA ILE A 65 7.52 -9.90 0.44
C ILE A 65 6.15 -10.54 0.39
N LEU A 66 5.67 -10.99 1.54
CA LEU A 66 4.30 -11.40 1.77
C LEU A 66 3.66 -10.49 2.82
N GLY A 67 2.49 -9.93 2.55
CA GLY A 67 1.71 -9.18 3.56
C GLY A 67 1.10 -10.15 4.57
N ASP A 68 1.29 -9.92 5.86
CA ASP A 68 0.77 -10.83 6.91
C ASP A 68 -0.72 -10.65 7.23
N GLY A 69 -1.45 -9.85 6.43
CA GLY A 69 -2.85 -9.46 6.67
C GLY A 69 -3.09 -8.56 7.90
N SER A 70 -2.06 -8.33 8.71
CA SER A 70 -2.03 -7.41 9.84
C SER A 70 -1.25 -6.13 9.51
N GLY A 71 -0.57 -6.09 8.36
CA GLY A 71 0.23 -5.03 7.78
C GLY A 71 1.68 -4.96 8.29
N GLY A 72 2.15 -6.06 8.87
CA GLY A 72 3.56 -6.44 8.80
C GLY A 72 3.82 -7.28 7.53
N TYR A 73 5.05 -7.74 7.39
CA TYR A 73 5.49 -8.47 6.21
C TYR A 73 6.34 -9.68 6.57
N TYR A 74 6.31 -10.68 5.71
CA TYR A 74 7.30 -11.74 5.68
C TYR A 74 8.23 -11.51 4.51
N LEU A 75 9.53 -11.52 4.77
CA LEU A 75 10.56 -11.50 3.75
C LEU A 75 11.15 -12.89 3.60
N LEU A 76 11.22 -13.36 2.37
CA LEU A 76 11.84 -14.61 1.98
C LEU A 76 12.87 -14.32 0.90
N THR A 77 14.08 -14.85 1.06
CA THR A 77 15.16 -14.69 0.07
C THR A 77 15.82 -16.02 -0.26
N ASP A 78 16.53 -16.09 -1.38
CA ASP A 78 17.43 -17.19 -1.67
C ASP A 78 18.45 -17.37 -0.52
N ALA A 79 18.89 -18.60 -0.28
CA ALA A 79 19.74 -18.95 0.87
C ALA A 79 21.12 -18.26 0.87
N ASP A 80 21.63 -17.90 -0.31
CA ASP A 80 22.88 -17.17 -0.50
C ASP A 80 22.76 -15.66 -0.23
N ILE A 81 21.54 -15.17 0.00
CA ILE A 81 21.29 -13.77 0.33
C ILE A 81 21.35 -13.55 1.83
N ASP A 82 22.35 -12.80 2.30
CA ASP A 82 22.47 -12.46 3.72
C ASP A 82 21.39 -11.45 4.15
N ILE A 83 20.22 -11.92 4.62
CA ILE A 83 19.09 -11.08 5.04
C ILE A 83 19.49 -10.07 6.13
N SER A 84 20.50 -10.38 6.96
CA SER A 84 20.96 -9.45 7.99
C SER A 84 21.56 -8.15 7.45
N LYS A 85 21.81 -8.10 6.14
CA LYS A 85 22.28 -6.95 5.37
C LYS A 85 21.18 -6.22 4.62
N TYR A 86 19.93 -6.66 4.73
CA TYR A 86 18.80 -6.00 4.11
C TYR A 86 18.08 -5.22 5.18
N THR A 87 17.67 -4.02 4.80
CA THR A 87 16.69 -3.29 5.59
C THR A 87 15.56 -2.88 4.67
N TYR A 88 14.35 -2.94 5.21
CA TYR A 88 13.16 -2.68 4.44
C TYR A 88 12.82 -1.20 4.47
N LEU A 89 12.76 -0.62 3.29
CA LEU A 89 12.59 0.80 3.09
C LEU A 89 11.28 0.97 2.38
N ASN A 90 10.21 1.11 3.15
CA ASN A 90 8.91 1.39 2.56
C ASN A 90 8.86 2.83 2.06
N ASN A 91 9.56 3.12 0.96
CA ASN A 91 9.65 4.47 0.39
C ASN A 91 8.54 4.80 -0.61
N SER A 92 7.50 3.98 -0.73
CA SER A 92 6.40 4.28 -1.65
C SER A 92 5.07 3.85 -1.07
N MET A 93 4.54 4.73 -0.24
CA MET A 93 3.14 5.04 -0.35
C MET A 93 2.98 6.53 -0.48
N GLY A 94 2.51 6.92 -1.65
CA GLY A 94 2.40 8.31 -2.03
C GLY A 94 2.52 8.45 -3.51
N GLY A 95 1.60 7.74 -4.21
CA GLY A 95 1.42 7.68 -5.64
C GLY A 95 2.56 8.22 -6.48
N SER A 96 3.74 7.62 -6.44
CA SER A 96 4.64 7.43 -7.57
C SER A 96 5.20 6.06 -7.33
N SER A 97 4.64 5.08 -8.03
CA SER A 97 4.68 3.66 -7.69
C SER A 97 6.07 3.00 -7.83
N SER A 98 7.14 3.55 -7.30
CA SER A 98 8.46 2.90 -7.31
C SER A 98 8.78 2.40 -5.90
N ASN A 99 8.74 1.08 -5.71
CA ASN A 99 9.16 0.44 -4.46
C ASN A 99 10.69 0.27 -4.50
N TYR A 100 11.40 0.85 -3.54
CA TYR A 100 12.87 0.79 -3.48
C TYR A 100 13.34 -0.23 -2.44
N TRP A 101 14.36 -1.02 -2.79
CA TRP A 101 15.11 -1.82 -1.84
C TRP A 101 16.57 -1.36 -1.83
N GLN A 102 17.18 -1.35 -0.65
CA GLN A 102 18.63 -1.15 -0.51
C GLN A 102 19.25 -2.42 0.08
N VAL A 103 20.24 -2.96 -0.62
CA VAL A 103 21.08 -4.04 -0.11
C VAL A 103 22.30 -3.42 0.55
N ASN A 104 22.44 -3.53 1.87
CA ASN A 104 23.64 -3.07 2.57
C ASN A 104 24.74 -4.14 2.48
N GLY A 105 25.38 -4.25 1.30
CA GLY A 105 26.46 -5.21 1.06
C GLY A 105 27.49 -4.77 0.01
N SER A 106 28.60 -4.20 0.48
CA SER A 106 29.91 -3.92 -0.17
C SER A 106 30.00 -3.13 -1.48
N ASN A 107 28.96 -3.02 -2.32
CA ASN A 107 29.09 -2.35 -3.62
C ASN A 107 28.11 -1.19 -3.87
N GLY A 108 27.18 -0.90 -2.95
CA GLY A 108 26.28 0.25 -3.08
C GLY A 108 25.30 0.18 -4.27
N GLU A 109 25.06 -0.99 -4.85
CA GLU A 109 24.06 -1.16 -5.90
C GLU A 109 22.65 -1.27 -5.27
N SER A 110 21.78 -0.31 -5.60
CA SER A 110 20.34 -0.39 -5.40
C SER A 110 19.69 -0.99 -6.65
N THR A 111 18.73 -1.91 -6.48
CA THR A 111 18.00 -2.51 -7.61
C THR A 111 16.59 -1.92 -7.65
N ASP A 112 16.26 -1.25 -8.75
CA ASP A 112 14.95 -0.61 -8.95
C ASP A 112 13.88 -1.63 -9.32
N LEU A 113 12.73 -1.57 -8.64
CA LEU A 113 11.46 -2.10 -9.14
C LEU A 113 10.53 -0.90 -9.40
N THR A 114 10.52 -0.43 -10.65
CA THR A 114 9.82 0.79 -11.06
C THR A 114 8.40 0.48 -11.54
N PHE A 115 7.38 1.03 -10.89
CA PHE A 115 6.11 1.37 -11.53
C PHE A 115 5.97 2.90 -11.51
N LYS A 116 5.48 3.53 -12.57
CA LYS A 116 5.36 5.00 -12.65
C LYS A 116 3.94 5.42 -12.30
N ASP A 117 3.76 6.41 -11.41
CA ASP A 117 2.66 7.42 -11.48
C ASP A 117 2.53 8.34 -10.25
N ARG A 118 2.84 9.67 -10.39
CA ARG A 118 2.38 10.94 -9.71
C ARG A 118 2.77 11.42 -8.28
N HIS A 119 4.06 11.55 -7.94
CA HIS A 119 4.63 12.04 -6.66
C HIS A 119 3.67 12.70 -5.63
N PHE A 120 3.25 11.96 -4.60
CA PHE A 120 2.66 12.54 -3.37
C PHE A 120 3.69 12.46 -2.25
N ASP A 121 4.49 13.51 -2.11
CA ASP A 121 5.53 13.58 -1.10
C ASP A 121 4.97 14.11 0.25
N PRO A 122 5.59 13.79 1.40
CA PRO A 122 5.13 14.18 2.74
C PRO A 122 5.44 15.66 3.06
N CYS A 123 4.44 16.52 3.23
CA CYS A 123 4.64 17.97 3.30
C CYS A 123 3.71 18.69 4.26
N PHE A 124 4.15 19.86 4.73
CA PHE A 124 3.35 20.84 5.46
C PHE A 124 2.70 21.84 4.51
N LEU A 125 1.49 22.28 4.82
CA LEU A 125 0.89 23.41 4.09
C LEU A 125 1.39 24.74 4.65
N ALA A 126 1.28 25.80 3.84
CA ALA A 126 1.58 27.16 4.29
C ALA A 126 0.82 27.50 5.59
N GLY A 127 1.50 28.14 6.53
CA GLY A 127 0.97 28.53 7.83
C GLY A 127 1.10 27.48 8.94
N THR A 128 1.63 26.28 8.66
CA THR A 128 2.05 25.33 9.70
C THR A 128 3.16 25.92 10.55
N GLU A 129 3.03 25.80 11.86
CA GLU A 129 3.96 26.36 12.84
C GLU A 129 4.93 25.29 13.37
N ILE A 130 6.22 25.42 13.01
CA ILE A 130 7.31 24.55 13.45
C ILE A 130 7.92 25.10 14.74
N SER A 131 8.22 24.22 15.70
CA SER A 131 8.89 24.60 16.95
C SER A 131 10.35 24.99 16.72
N VAL A 132 10.71 26.17 17.22
CA VAL A 132 12.02 26.81 17.09
C VAL A 132 12.39 27.42 18.44
N ASN A 133 13.31 26.80 19.18
CA ASN A 133 13.78 27.25 20.49
C ASN A 133 12.63 27.51 21.50
N GLY A 134 11.62 26.64 21.51
CA GLY A 134 10.47 26.75 22.40
C GLY A 134 9.45 27.84 22.03
N VAL A 135 9.60 28.50 20.88
CA VAL A 135 8.55 29.29 20.22
C VAL A 135 8.17 28.64 18.90
N THR A 136 7.22 29.22 18.16
CA THR A 136 6.84 28.73 16.83
C THR A 136 7.27 29.69 15.73
N ARG A 137 7.62 29.12 14.57
CA ARG A 137 7.83 29.85 13.31
C ARG A 137 7.05 29.15 12.20
N LYS A 138 6.47 29.93 11.29
CA LYS A 138 5.78 29.35 10.13
C LYS A 138 6.75 28.62 9.21
N VAL A 139 6.31 27.53 8.61
CA VAL A 139 7.12 26.69 7.73
C VAL A 139 7.62 27.46 6.49
N GLU A 140 6.82 28.39 5.96
CA GLU A 140 7.21 29.24 4.83
C GLU A 140 8.28 30.28 5.16
N ASP A 141 8.50 30.56 6.46
CA ASP A 141 9.48 31.53 6.96
C ASP A 141 10.79 30.86 7.43
N LEU A 142 10.88 29.52 7.35
CA LEU A 142 12.11 28.79 7.65
C LEU A 142 13.12 28.92 6.51
N ALA A 143 14.40 29.03 6.89
CA ALA A 143 15.53 29.11 5.97
C ALA A 143 16.61 28.08 6.35
N VAL A 144 17.43 27.72 5.36
CA VAL A 144 18.62 26.91 5.60
C VAL A 144 19.51 27.60 6.63
N GLY A 145 19.94 26.84 7.65
CA GLY A 145 20.72 27.33 8.78
C GLY A 145 19.89 27.66 10.02
N ASP A 146 18.56 27.75 9.92
CA ASP A 146 17.71 27.83 11.11
C ASP A 146 17.88 26.58 11.99
N ARG A 147 17.76 26.74 13.30
CA ARG A 147 17.77 25.61 14.25
C ARG A 147 16.35 25.35 14.73
N ILE A 148 15.85 24.13 14.53
CA ILE A 148 14.49 23.73 14.92
C ILE A 148 14.52 22.72 16.06
N ASP A 149 13.50 22.74 16.90
CA ASP A 149 13.34 21.75 17.98
C ASP A 149 13.04 20.38 17.37
N VAL A 150 13.83 19.39 17.77
CA VAL A 150 13.65 17.98 17.42
C VAL A 150 13.53 17.13 18.67
N LEU A 151 12.84 16.01 18.58
CA LEU A 151 12.80 15.00 19.63
C LEU A 151 13.83 13.91 19.33
N VAL A 152 14.78 13.73 20.25
CA VAL A 152 15.80 12.67 20.19
C VAL A 152 15.80 11.94 21.53
N ASN A 153 15.54 10.62 21.53
CA ASN A 153 15.52 9.80 22.75
C ASN A 153 14.63 10.38 23.87
N GLY A 154 13.48 10.97 23.50
CA GLY A 154 12.54 11.58 24.45
C GLY A 154 12.95 12.95 24.99
N LYS A 155 14.04 13.55 24.49
CA LYS A 155 14.51 14.89 24.87
C LYS A 155 14.44 15.85 23.70
N THR A 156 14.11 17.10 23.99
CA THR A 156 14.17 18.17 23.00
C THR A 156 15.63 18.56 22.76
N GLU A 157 16.06 18.45 21.51
CA GLU A 157 17.35 18.89 21.00
C GLU A 157 17.13 19.87 19.83
N GLN A 158 18.21 20.43 19.31
CA GLN A 158 18.17 21.42 18.24
C GLN A 158 18.98 20.94 17.04
N LYS A 159 18.34 20.71 15.90
CA LYS A 159 19.02 20.38 14.63
C LYS A 159 18.95 21.52 13.63
N THR A 160 19.97 21.61 12.78
CA THR A 160 20.04 22.64 11.74
C THR A 160 19.19 22.22 10.54
N VAL A 161 18.40 23.13 10.02
CA VAL A 161 17.69 22.99 8.74
C VAL A 161 18.72 23.04 7.62
N THR A 162 18.84 21.95 6.88
CA THR A 162 19.77 21.83 5.74
C THR A 162 19.08 22.15 4.43
N TRP A 163 17.74 22.10 4.40
CA TRP A 163 16.96 22.38 3.21
C TRP A 163 15.51 22.75 3.51
N VAL A 164 14.99 23.65 2.70
CA VAL A 164 13.56 23.96 2.64
C VAL A 164 13.11 23.89 1.18
N GLY A 165 12.18 22.97 0.90
CA GLY A 165 11.58 22.81 -0.41
C GLY A 165 10.20 23.42 -0.45
N LYS A 166 9.82 24.03 -1.58
CA LYS A 166 8.47 24.50 -1.87
C LYS A 166 7.97 23.89 -3.18
N SER A 167 6.71 23.46 -3.18
CA SER A 167 5.97 23.12 -4.39
C SER A 167 4.49 23.47 -4.20
N THR A 168 3.69 23.25 -5.24
CA THR A 168 2.26 23.53 -5.27
C THR A 168 1.52 22.28 -5.70
N SER A 169 0.49 21.90 -4.94
CA SER A 169 -0.40 20.80 -5.27
C SER A 169 -1.69 21.37 -5.86
N VAL A 170 -2.29 20.63 -6.80
CA VAL A 170 -3.59 20.94 -7.39
C VAL A 170 -4.46 19.70 -7.24
N ALA A 171 -5.63 19.89 -6.65
CA ALA A 171 -6.55 18.79 -6.40
C ALA A 171 -7.19 18.30 -7.72
N ALA A 172 -7.34 16.99 -7.84
CA ALA A 172 -7.97 16.28 -8.95
C ALA A 172 -9.28 15.63 -8.46
N PRO A 173 -10.42 16.36 -8.47
CA PRO A 173 -11.67 15.93 -7.83
C PRO A 173 -12.30 14.66 -8.43
N PHE A 174 -11.84 14.22 -9.60
CA PHE A 174 -12.30 13.01 -10.28
C PHE A 174 -11.58 11.73 -9.82
N LEU A 175 -10.55 11.86 -8.97
CA LEU A 175 -9.85 10.73 -8.37
C LEU A 175 -10.45 10.39 -6.99
N PRO A 176 -10.22 9.17 -6.49
CA PRO A 176 -10.51 8.85 -5.09
C PRO A 176 -9.84 9.84 -4.13
N LEU A 177 -10.44 10.10 -2.96
CA LEU A 177 -10.03 11.20 -2.06
C LEU A 177 -8.55 11.13 -1.64
N ASP A 178 -8.05 9.93 -1.37
CA ASP A 178 -6.66 9.66 -0.99
C ASP A 178 -5.67 9.80 -2.16
N MET A 179 -6.15 9.93 -3.40
CA MET A 179 -5.37 10.16 -4.61
C MET A 179 -5.69 11.50 -5.29
N ALA A 180 -6.70 12.22 -4.80
CA ALA A 180 -7.16 13.47 -5.38
C ALA A 180 -6.27 14.67 -5.03
N GLY A 181 -5.23 14.48 -4.20
CA GLY A 181 -4.32 15.56 -3.83
C GLY A 181 -4.94 16.60 -2.90
N TYR A 182 -6.00 16.26 -2.17
CA TYR A 182 -6.51 17.09 -1.07
C TYR A 182 -5.59 16.98 0.15
N PRO A 183 -5.41 18.07 0.92
CA PRO A 183 -4.68 17.98 2.18
C PRO A 183 -5.53 17.26 3.22
N VAL A 184 -4.89 16.62 4.18
CA VAL A 184 -5.53 16.13 5.40
C VAL A 184 -5.53 17.27 6.42
N ARG A 185 -6.73 17.63 6.89
CA ARG A 185 -6.92 18.53 8.02
C ARG A 185 -7.09 17.71 9.29
N ILE A 186 -6.30 18.04 10.30
CA ILE A 186 -6.42 17.54 11.67
C ILE A 186 -6.88 18.72 12.51
N LEU A 187 -8.11 18.66 13.03
CA LEU A 187 -8.67 19.75 13.82
C LEU A 187 -7.89 19.95 15.12
N LYS A 188 -7.95 21.18 15.64
CA LYS A 188 -7.52 21.46 17.01
C LYS A 188 -8.08 20.42 17.98
N ASP A 189 -7.24 19.98 18.92
CA ASP A 189 -7.57 19.00 19.96
C ASP A 189 -7.91 17.59 19.46
N ALA A 190 -7.71 17.28 18.17
CA ALA A 190 -8.13 16.02 17.56
C ALA A 190 -7.36 14.78 18.05
N LEU A 191 -6.08 14.91 18.37
CA LEU A 191 -5.20 13.80 18.77
C LEU A 191 -5.14 13.67 20.30
N ALA A 192 -5.01 14.80 20.99
CA ALA A 192 -5.08 14.93 22.44
C ALA A 192 -5.54 16.34 22.83
N GLU A 193 -5.73 16.63 24.11
CA GLU A 193 -6.02 17.99 24.56
C GLU A 193 -4.83 18.90 24.23
N GLY A 194 -5.09 19.99 23.49
CA GLY A 194 -4.08 20.90 22.97
C GLY A 194 -3.27 20.36 21.79
N VAL A 195 -3.62 19.20 21.22
CA VAL A 195 -2.83 18.55 20.16
C VAL A 195 -3.72 18.12 18.98
N PRO A 196 -3.57 18.75 17.80
CA PRO A 196 -2.80 19.98 17.56
C PRO A 196 -3.40 21.18 18.33
N PHE A 197 -2.61 22.23 18.58
CA PHE A 197 -3.09 23.43 19.31
C PHE A 197 -3.93 24.36 18.42
N LYS A 198 -3.90 24.13 17.12
CA LYS A 198 -4.69 24.76 16.06
C LYS A 198 -5.04 23.71 15.00
N ASP A 199 -5.90 24.02 14.05
CA ASP A 199 -6.08 23.12 12.90
C ASP A 199 -4.78 22.99 12.12
N MET A 200 -4.32 21.75 11.97
CA MET A 200 -3.12 21.38 11.21
C MET A 200 -3.50 20.91 9.82
N LEU A 201 -2.72 21.29 8.82
CA LEU A 201 -2.90 20.92 7.41
C LEU A 201 -1.62 20.31 6.87
N ILE A 202 -1.71 19.06 6.42
CA ILE A 202 -0.58 18.30 5.87
C ILE A 202 -1.01 17.49 4.65
N THR A 203 -0.05 17.03 3.85
CA THR A 203 -0.37 16.09 2.76
C THR A 203 -0.74 14.71 3.32
N PRO A 204 -1.49 13.88 2.56
CA PRO A 204 -1.99 12.59 3.05
C PRO A 204 -0.91 11.60 3.50
N GLU A 205 0.29 11.71 2.93
CA GLU A 205 1.41 10.81 3.18
C GLU A 205 2.35 11.32 4.28
N HIS A 206 2.14 12.55 4.77
CA HIS A 206 2.94 13.09 5.86
C HIS A 206 2.70 12.32 7.15
N CYS A 207 3.78 11.86 7.79
CA CYS A 207 3.69 10.99 8.94
C CYS A 207 3.67 11.75 10.26
N LEU A 208 2.73 11.33 11.13
CA LEU A 208 2.70 11.72 12.53
C LEU A 208 3.49 10.71 13.35
N TYR A 209 4.25 11.17 14.34
CA TYR A 209 4.94 10.31 15.29
C TYR A 209 4.01 9.95 16.45
N LEU A 210 3.51 8.71 16.44
CA LEU A 210 2.53 8.18 17.38
C LEU A 210 3.03 6.87 17.97
N ASN A 211 3.03 6.76 19.30
CA ASN A 211 3.40 5.55 20.03
C ASN A 211 4.76 4.93 19.60
N GLY A 212 5.73 5.77 19.24
CA GLY A 212 7.06 5.31 18.84
C GLY A 212 7.25 5.03 17.35
N CYS A 213 6.21 5.20 16.53
CA CYS A 213 6.26 4.95 15.09
C CYS A 213 5.75 6.15 14.29
N PHE A 214 6.20 6.26 13.05
CA PHE A 214 5.60 7.15 12.07
C PHE A 214 4.35 6.52 11.46
N VAL A 215 3.26 7.28 11.38
CA VAL A 215 1.97 6.85 10.81
C VAL A 215 1.48 7.89 9.81
N PRO A 216 1.22 7.52 8.54
CA PRO A 216 0.71 8.45 7.55
C PRO A 216 -0.67 9.01 7.92
N ALA A 217 -0.85 10.32 7.72
CA ALA A 217 -2.08 11.02 8.08
C ALA A 217 -3.33 10.44 7.41
N ARG A 218 -3.25 9.98 6.16
CA ARG A 218 -4.37 9.37 5.42
C ARG A 218 -5.00 8.19 6.16
N MET A 219 -4.20 7.43 6.90
CA MET A 219 -4.67 6.22 7.57
C MET A 219 -5.45 6.51 8.85
N LEU A 220 -5.37 7.75 9.32
CA LEU A 220 -6.04 8.26 10.53
C LEU A 220 -7.33 9.04 10.20
N VAL A 221 -7.70 9.15 8.92
CA VAL A 221 -8.86 9.94 8.45
C VAL A 221 -10.19 9.35 8.95
N ASN A 222 -10.67 9.85 10.08
CA ASN A 222 -11.92 9.38 10.71
C ASN A 222 -13.20 10.07 10.19
N GLY A 223 -13.07 11.04 9.27
CA GLY A 223 -14.22 11.76 8.70
C GLY A 223 -14.93 12.69 9.68
N GLN A 224 -14.32 12.99 10.84
CA GLN A 224 -14.83 13.92 11.85
C GLN A 224 -13.75 14.96 12.21
N SER A 225 -12.80 14.58 13.06
CA SER A 225 -11.69 15.43 13.50
C SER A 225 -10.48 15.36 12.59
N ILE A 226 -10.35 14.30 11.78
CA ILE A 226 -9.30 14.13 10.79
C ILE A 226 -9.95 13.79 9.46
N PHE A 227 -9.79 14.64 8.44
CA PHE A 227 -10.48 14.48 7.16
C PHE A 227 -9.74 15.14 5.99
N TYR A 228 -10.00 14.68 4.78
CA TYR A 228 -9.56 15.35 3.56
C TYR A 228 -10.31 16.67 3.38
N ASP A 229 -9.59 17.79 3.32
CA ASP A 229 -10.21 19.09 3.16
C ASP A 229 -10.42 19.44 1.68
N GLN A 230 -11.62 19.10 1.20
CA GLN A 230 -12.03 19.33 -0.19
C GLN A 230 -12.29 20.81 -0.52
N SER A 231 -12.19 21.74 0.44
CA SER A 231 -12.27 23.17 0.16
C SER A 231 -11.05 23.70 -0.59
N PHE A 232 -9.94 22.94 -0.59
CA PHE A 232 -8.73 23.29 -1.33
C PHE A 232 -8.77 22.74 -2.76
N THR A 233 -8.74 23.64 -3.73
CA THR A 233 -8.51 23.29 -5.15
C THR A 233 -7.03 23.32 -5.52
N SER A 234 -6.22 24.06 -4.76
CA SER A 234 -4.76 24.13 -4.88
C SER A 234 -4.16 24.68 -3.59
N TYR A 235 -2.94 24.27 -3.25
CA TYR A 235 -2.22 24.79 -2.09
C TYR A 235 -0.71 24.73 -2.28
N ASP A 236 -0.02 25.67 -1.65
CA ASP A 236 1.44 25.62 -1.51
C ASP A 236 1.80 24.71 -0.33
N TYR A 237 2.85 23.93 -0.52
CA TYR A 237 3.36 23.02 0.49
C TYR A 237 4.88 23.06 0.56
N TYR A 238 5.38 22.71 1.75
CA TYR A 238 6.75 22.90 2.16
C TYR A 238 7.33 21.63 2.77
N HIS A 239 8.61 21.41 2.50
CA HIS A 239 9.43 20.39 3.14
C HIS A 239 10.51 21.06 3.98
N VAL A 240 10.82 20.45 5.11
CA VAL A 240 11.92 20.89 5.97
C VAL A 240 12.83 19.69 6.21
N GLU A 241 14.04 19.73 5.67
CA GLU A 241 15.08 18.72 5.91
C GLU A 241 16.04 19.23 6.99
N THR A 242 16.49 18.32 7.84
CA THR A 242 17.49 18.57 8.87
C THR A 242 18.79 17.81 8.57
N GLU A 243 19.81 18.01 9.39
CA GLU A 243 21.12 17.32 9.26
C GLU A 243 20.99 15.79 9.21
N ASP A 244 20.05 15.21 9.95
CA ASP A 244 19.53 13.86 9.71
C ASP A 244 18.02 13.90 9.82
N HIS A 245 17.33 12.86 9.34
CA HIS A 245 15.89 12.73 9.56
C HIS A 245 15.58 12.85 11.06
N ALA A 246 14.49 13.53 11.38
CA ALA A 246 14.20 13.95 12.74
C ALA A 246 12.71 13.89 13.02
N ILE A 247 12.36 13.70 14.29
CA ILE A 247 11.01 13.95 14.77
C ILE A 247 10.95 15.44 15.13
N ILE A 248 10.16 16.22 14.43
CA ILE A 248 9.96 17.66 14.68
C ILE A 248 8.60 17.91 15.32
N THR A 249 8.39 19.11 15.85
CA THR A 249 7.06 19.52 16.35
C THR A 249 6.45 20.55 15.40
N ALA A 250 5.27 20.23 14.86
CA ALA A 250 4.51 21.05 13.92
C ALA A 250 3.07 21.21 14.44
N ASP A 251 2.60 22.45 14.62
CA ASP A 251 1.27 22.78 15.20
C ASP A 251 0.98 22.06 16.54
N GLY A 252 2.04 21.71 17.28
CA GLY A 252 1.99 20.98 18.56
C GLY A 252 1.98 19.46 18.42
N VAL A 253 2.06 18.93 17.20
CA VAL A 253 2.09 17.51 16.89
C VAL A 253 3.52 17.08 16.57
N LEU A 254 3.93 15.91 17.07
CA LEU A 254 5.19 15.30 16.67
C LEU A 254 5.02 14.70 15.28
N THR A 255 5.87 15.08 14.34
CA THR A 255 5.82 14.64 12.94
C THR A 255 7.21 14.34 12.41
N GLU A 256 7.28 13.78 11.21
CA GLU A 256 8.55 13.61 10.50
C GLU A 256 9.09 14.94 9.95
N SER A 257 10.43 15.05 9.86
CA SER A 257 11.06 15.98 8.93
C SER A 257 11.12 15.36 7.53
N TYR A 258 11.60 16.08 6.52
CA TYR A 258 11.73 15.50 5.20
C TYR A 258 12.87 14.48 5.15
N LEU A 259 12.57 13.27 4.69
CA LEU A 259 13.54 12.24 4.35
C LEU A 259 13.87 12.34 2.85
N ASP A 260 15.12 12.69 2.51
CA ASP A 260 15.56 12.82 1.11
C ASP A 260 15.76 11.44 0.45
N THR A 261 14.66 10.84 0.01
CA THR A 261 14.61 9.54 -0.68
C THR A 261 14.89 9.64 -2.18
N GLY A 262 15.37 10.79 -2.67
CA GLY A 262 15.71 11.04 -4.08
C GLY A 262 14.64 11.78 -4.90
N ASN A 263 13.50 12.16 -4.29
CA ASN A 263 12.43 12.98 -4.89
C ASN A 263 12.71 14.50 -4.83
N ARG A 264 13.83 14.93 -4.23
CA ARG A 264 14.23 16.34 -4.06
C ARG A 264 14.23 17.18 -5.35
N ARG A 265 14.44 16.54 -6.50
CA ARG A 265 14.47 17.19 -7.83
C ARG A 265 13.11 17.76 -8.27
N SER A 266 12.03 17.35 -7.62
CA SER A 266 10.67 17.82 -7.90
C SER A 266 10.34 19.20 -7.29
N PHE A 267 11.26 19.77 -6.49
CA PHE A 267 11.00 20.92 -5.62
C PHE A 267 11.78 22.18 -6.00
N ARG A 268 11.19 23.35 -5.74
CA ARG A 268 11.89 24.65 -5.81
C ARG A 268 12.47 24.97 -4.43
N GLN A 269 13.74 25.37 -4.37
CA GLN A 269 14.38 25.87 -3.14
C GLN A 269 14.20 27.38 -3.03
N SER A 270 13.93 27.89 -1.83
CA SER A 270 13.88 29.33 -1.54
C SER A 270 15.21 29.81 -0.95
N GLY A 271 15.80 30.88 -1.49
CA GLY A 271 17.00 31.55 -0.96
C GLY A 271 18.10 31.86 -2.00
N ASP A 272 18.95 32.86 -1.69
CA ASP A 272 20.06 33.33 -2.55
C ASP A 272 21.25 32.35 -2.63
N VAL A 273 21.27 31.32 -1.78
CA VAL A 273 22.31 30.29 -1.75
C VAL A 273 21.73 28.99 -2.30
N VAL A 274 22.15 28.61 -3.51
CA VAL A 274 21.99 27.24 -4.00
C VAL A 274 22.95 26.36 -3.21
N ALA A 275 22.55 25.96 -2.00
CA ALA A 275 23.17 24.81 -1.39
C ALA A 275 23.00 23.64 -2.37
N MET A 276 24.10 23.04 -2.83
CA MET A 276 24.08 21.76 -3.51
C MET A 276 24.51 20.64 -2.55
N PRO A 277 23.72 20.28 -1.50
CA PRO A 277 23.93 19.01 -0.83
C PRO A 277 23.79 17.90 -1.87
N ARG A 278 24.65 16.88 -1.80
CA ARG A 278 24.42 15.66 -2.58
C ARG A 278 23.07 15.09 -2.16
N SER A 279 22.17 14.83 -3.12
CA SER A 279 20.98 13.97 -2.92
C SER A 279 21.42 12.77 -2.10
N ARG A 280 20.84 12.60 -0.91
CA ARG A 280 21.34 11.60 0.03
C ARG A 280 20.80 10.20 -0.27
N ASN A 281 19.72 10.09 -1.06
CA ASN A 281 19.03 8.83 -1.37
C ASN A 281 18.84 7.99 -0.08
N LEU A 282 18.38 8.67 0.97
CA LEU A 282 18.13 8.11 2.29
C LEU A 282 16.95 7.17 2.27
N THR A 283 16.87 6.41 3.34
CA THR A 283 15.90 5.35 3.48
C THR A 283 15.32 5.38 4.89
N TRP A 284 14.19 4.71 5.13
CA TRP A 284 13.57 4.63 6.46
C TRP A 284 14.50 4.06 7.57
N ASP A 285 15.62 3.42 7.24
CA ASP A 285 16.62 3.06 8.25
C ASP A 285 17.35 4.27 8.82
N ASP A 286 17.50 5.29 7.98
CA ASP A 286 18.05 6.58 8.37
C ASP A 286 16.99 7.43 9.07
N ALA A 287 15.74 6.93 9.18
CA ALA A 287 14.67 7.67 9.80
C ALA A 287 14.80 7.71 11.33
N ALA A 288 14.36 8.83 11.92
CA ALA A 288 14.35 9.01 13.37
C ALA A 288 13.44 8.04 14.13
N ALA A 289 12.51 7.38 13.44
CA ALA A 289 11.61 6.38 13.98
C ALA A 289 11.12 5.47 12.83
N PRO A 290 10.63 4.27 13.15
CA PRO A 290 10.24 3.32 12.11
C PRO A 290 8.79 3.58 11.64
N LEU A 291 8.51 3.42 10.35
CA LEU A 291 7.21 3.74 9.70
C LEU A 291 6.23 2.59 9.86
N ASN A 292 5.16 2.70 10.65
CA ASN A 292 4.24 1.59 10.91
C ASN A 292 2.87 1.80 10.25
N VAL A 293 2.59 0.96 9.24
CA VAL A 293 1.33 0.98 8.47
C VAL A 293 0.46 -0.26 8.73
N SER A 294 0.76 -1.02 9.79
CA SER A 294 -0.04 -2.21 10.11
C SER A 294 -1.44 -1.84 10.52
N ARG A 295 -2.43 -2.56 10.00
CA ARG A 295 -3.79 -2.52 10.54
C ARG A 295 -3.79 -2.75 12.05
N ALA A 296 -3.01 -3.72 12.54
CA ALA A 296 -2.93 -4.04 13.97
C ALA A 296 -2.45 -2.86 14.84
N PHE A 297 -1.63 -1.97 14.30
CA PHE A 297 -1.13 -0.77 14.99
C PHE A 297 -2.00 0.47 14.75
N VAL A 298 -2.42 0.68 13.50
CA VAL A 298 -3.10 1.90 13.07
C VAL A 298 -4.60 1.88 13.37
N GLU A 299 -5.28 0.72 13.30
CA GLU A 299 -6.71 0.62 13.62
C GLU A 299 -7.01 1.04 15.06
N PRO A 300 -6.25 0.63 16.10
CA PRO A 300 -6.43 1.15 17.46
C PRO A 300 -6.28 2.67 17.58
N LEU A 301 -5.27 3.28 16.93
CA LEU A 301 -5.07 4.73 16.90
C LEU A 301 -6.26 5.44 16.25
N PHE A 302 -6.70 4.92 15.10
CA PHE A 302 -7.89 5.41 14.40
C PHE A 302 -9.13 5.38 15.29
N GLN A 303 -9.41 4.25 15.96
CA GLN A 303 -10.57 4.13 16.84
C GLN A 303 -10.47 5.07 18.05
N GLN A 304 -9.26 5.28 18.60
CA GLN A 304 -9.02 6.24 19.67
C GLN A 304 -9.38 7.67 19.24
N PHE A 305 -8.86 8.13 18.09
CA PHE A 305 -9.13 9.49 17.61
C PHE A 305 -10.59 9.67 17.18
N ARG A 306 -11.21 8.63 16.61
CA ARG A 306 -12.65 8.63 16.31
C ARG A 306 -13.50 8.74 17.57
N ALA A 307 -13.22 7.93 18.60
CA ALA A 307 -13.95 7.99 19.87
C ALA A 307 -13.79 9.36 20.56
N ARG A 308 -12.60 9.95 20.47
CA ARG A 308 -12.34 11.31 20.93
C ARG A 308 -13.19 12.34 20.18
N ALA A 309 -13.22 12.28 18.85
CA ALA A 309 -14.03 13.17 18.02
C ALA A 309 -15.53 13.09 18.37
N GLN A 310 -16.03 11.88 18.65
CA GLN A 310 -17.38 11.65 19.14
C GLN A 310 -17.61 12.27 20.52
N GLY A 311 -16.66 12.12 21.45
CA GLY A 311 -16.71 12.75 22.77
C GLY A 311 -16.71 14.29 22.72
N MET A 312 -16.11 14.89 21.69
CA MET A 312 -16.15 16.33 21.42
C MET A 312 -17.44 16.80 20.72
N GLY A 313 -18.33 15.87 20.33
CA GLY A 313 -19.56 16.19 19.61
C GLY A 313 -19.34 16.69 18.17
N LEU A 314 -18.21 16.32 17.55
CA LEU A 314 -17.90 16.76 16.19
C LEU A 314 -18.80 16.05 15.16
N PRO A 315 -19.37 16.78 14.19
CA PRO A 315 -20.24 16.19 13.18
C PRO A 315 -19.46 15.25 12.26
N GLN A 316 -20.14 14.20 11.79
CA GLN A 316 -19.61 13.33 10.75
C GLN A 316 -19.69 14.04 9.40
N ARG A 317 -18.53 14.21 8.75
CA ARG A 317 -18.38 14.89 7.45
C ARG A 317 -18.54 13.93 6.28
N THR A 318 -18.19 12.65 6.49
CA THR A 318 -18.28 11.60 5.48
C THR A 318 -19.03 10.40 6.06
N GLU A 319 -20.10 9.97 5.39
CA GLU A 319 -20.82 8.76 5.76
C GLU A 319 -19.96 7.51 5.50
N ALA A 320 -20.11 6.49 6.35
CA ALA A 320 -19.45 5.22 6.12
C ALA A 320 -20.07 4.54 4.88
N PRO A 321 -19.26 3.95 3.99
CA PRO A 321 -19.79 3.29 2.82
C PRO A 321 -20.64 2.08 3.23
N VAL A 322 -21.73 1.85 2.50
CA VAL A 322 -22.50 0.61 2.62
C VAL A 322 -21.71 -0.49 1.93
N VAL A 323 -21.42 -1.57 2.64
CA VAL A 323 -20.61 -2.68 2.12
C VAL A 323 -21.41 -3.98 1.99
N THR A 324 -20.97 -4.83 1.08
CA THR A 324 -21.50 -6.18 0.85
C THR A 324 -20.35 -7.18 0.79
N HIS A 325 -20.59 -8.39 1.29
CA HIS A 325 -19.65 -9.52 1.14
C HIS A 325 -19.98 -10.39 -0.09
N LYS A 326 -21.00 -10.00 -0.88
CA LYS A 326 -21.32 -10.70 -2.12
C LYS A 326 -20.34 -10.27 -3.20
N SER A 327 -19.51 -11.21 -3.67
CA SER A 327 -18.59 -10.99 -4.78
C SER A 327 -19.28 -10.84 -6.14
N ASN A 328 -20.55 -11.23 -6.25
CA ASN A 328 -21.25 -11.33 -7.54
C ASN A 328 -20.44 -12.11 -8.59
N LEU A 329 -19.68 -13.12 -8.14
CA LEU A 329 -18.78 -13.88 -8.99
C LEU A 329 -19.55 -14.59 -10.12
N HIS A 330 -19.16 -14.32 -11.35
CA HIS A 330 -19.65 -15.01 -12.53
C HIS A 330 -18.59 -14.97 -13.64
N LEU A 331 -18.81 -15.73 -14.71
CA LEU A 331 -17.99 -15.64 -15.91
C LEU A 331 -18.77 -14.99 -17.04
N THR A 332 -18.05 -14.30 -17.91
CA THR A 332 -18.58 -13.86 -19.21
C THR A 332 -17.70 -14.40 -20.33
N ALA A 333 -18.31 -14.80 -21.44
CA ALA A 333 -17.56 -15.12 -22.67
C ALA A 333 -17.35 -13.85 -23.50
N GLY A 334 -16.42 -13.88 -24.46
CA GLY A 334 -16.15 -12.73 -25.35
C GLY A 334 -17.34 -12.24 -26.18
N ASN A 335 -18.41 -13.03 -26.29
CA ASN A 335 -19.67 -12.65 -26.93
C ASN A 335 -20.72 -12.11 -25.93
N GLY A 336 -20.34 -11.82 -24.69
CA GLY A 336 -21.23 -11.30 -23.64
C GLY A 336 -22.08 -12.36 -22.92
N ARG A 337 -21.98 -13.64 -23.27
CA ARG A 337 -22.74 -14.71 -22.59
C ARG A 337 -22.29 -14.85 -21.13
N VAL A 338 -23.23 -14.68 -20.20
CA VAL A 338 -23.02 -14.85 -18.76
C VAL A 338 -23.13 -16.33 -18.36
N MET A 339 -22.21 -16.79 -17.53
CA MET A 339 -22.17 -18.13 -16.93
C MET A 339 -22.08 -17.99 -15.41
N ARG A 340 -23.13 -18.38 -14.71
CA ARG A 340 -23.19 -18.38 -13.24
C ARG A 340 -22.59 -19.67 -12.68
N PRO A 341 -22.05 -19.65 -11.45
CA PRO A 341 -21.53 -20.86 -10.84
C PRO A 341 -22.65 -21.87 -10.64
N LEU A 342 -22.42 -23.11 -11.07
CA LEU A 342 -23.32 -24.25 -10.84
C LEU A 342 -23.38 -24.59 -9.35
N ARG A 343 -22.23 -24.50 -8.69
CA ARG A 343 -22.03 -24.82 -7.27
C ARG A 343 -20.86 -23.99 -6.75
N THR A 344 -21.00 -23.55 -5.51
CA THR A 344 -19.90 -23.01 -4.72
C THR A 344 -19.76 -23.91 -3.50
N GLU A 345 -18.59 -24.50 -3.29
CA GLU A 345 -18.34 -25.39 -2.16
C GLU A 345 -16.94 -25.14 -1.60
N LYS A 346 -16.87 -24.93 -0.27
CA LYS A 346 -15.67 -24.41 0.39
C LYS A 346 -15.21 -23.12 -0.32
N ASN A 347 -14.07 -23.20 -1.01
CA ASN A 347 -13.44 -22.10 -1.72
C ASN A 347 -13.43 -22.33 -3.24
N TYR A 348 -14.21 -23.28 -3.79
CA TYR A 348 -14.27 -23.52 -5.23
C TYR A 348 -15.61 -23.11 -5.83
N ALA A 349 -15.54 -22.35 -6.92
CA ALA A 349 -16.67 -22.03 -7.79
C ALA A 349 -16.57 -22.86 -9.09
N LEU A 350 -17.61 -23.64 -9.38
CA LEU A 350 -17.69 -24.52 -10.54
C LEU A 350 -18.56 -23.92 -11.64
N PHE A 351 -18.04 -23.85 -12.86
CA PHE A 351 -18.71 -23.27 -14.02
C PHE A 351 -18.79 -24.27 -15.17
N MET A 352 -19.94 -24.31 -15.83
CA MET A 352 -20.07 -25.01 -17.11
C MET A 352 -19.65 -24.09 -18.24
N ILE A 353 -18.67 -24.51 -19.04
CA ILE A 353 -18.18 -23.77 -20.21
C ILE A 353 -18.69 -24.44 -21.49
N PRO A 354 -19.61 -23.81 -22.24
CA PRO A 354 -20.07 -24.28 -23.54
C PRO A 354 -18.95 -24.55 -24.55
N ALA A 355 -19.26 -25.34 -25.57
CA ALA A 355 -18.35 -25.58 -26.68
C ALA A 355 -18.01 -24.27 -27.42
N GLY A 356 -16.78 -24.19 -27.96
CA GLY A 356 -16.33 -23.05 -28.76
C GLY A 356 -15.93 -21.79 -27.98
N ILE A 357 -15.92 -21.83 -26.64
CA ILE A 357 -15.43 -20.72 -25.81
C ILE A 357 -13.98 -21.01 -25.40
N GLU A 358 -13.04 -20.23 -25.92
CA GLU A 358 -11.61 -20.38 -25.63
C GLU A 358 -11.10 -19.38 -24.59
N THR A 359 -11.86 -18.32 -24.31
CA THR A 359 -11.54 -17.31 -23.31
C THR A 359 -12.79 -16.95 -22.53
N VAL A 360 -12.64 -16.84 -21.22
CA VAL A 360 -13.68 -16.33 -20.32
C VAL A 360 -13.12 -15.18 -19.51
N TYR A 361 -13.99 -14.32 -19.02
CA TYR A 361 -13.63 -13.22 -18.14
C TYR A 361 -14.28 -13.45 -16.78
N ILE A 362 -13.46 -13.45 -15.73
CA ILE A 362 -13.88 -13.56 -14.34
C ILE A 362 -14.42 -12.20 -13.91
N GLN A 363 -15.72 -12.15 -13.71
CA GLN A 363 -16.43 -10.95 -13.28
C GLN A 363 -16.69 -11.03 -11.78
N SER A 364 -16.38 -9.95 -11.06
CA SER A 364 -16.77 -9.77 -9.67
C SER A 364 -16.98 -8.30 -9.34
N ASN A 365 -17.65 -8.05 -8.22
CA ASN A 365 -17.59 -6.76 -7.57
C ASN A 365 -16.13 -6.43 -7.24
N THR A 366 -15.80 -5.15 -7.23
CA THR A 366 -14.47 -4.65 -6.87
C THR A 366 -14.58 -3.51 -5.88
N SER A 367 -13.57 -3.39 -5.03
CA SER A 367 -13.42 -2.25 -4.14
C SER A 367 -11.98 -2.09 -3.72
N ARG A 368 -11.65 -0.90 -3.24
CA ARG A 368 -10.39 -0.63 -2.58
C ARG A 368 -10.56 -0.96 -1.10
N ARG A 369 -9.63 -1.74 -0.53
CA ARG A 369 -9.77 -2.23 0.86
C ARG A 369 -9.74 -1.08 1.86
N ASN A 370 -8.90 -0.08 1.62
CA ASN A 370 -8.84 1.14 2.44
C ASN A 370 -10.16 1.93 2.48
N GLU A 371 -11.06 1.72 1.51
CA GLU A 371 -12.40 2.33 1.51
C GLU A 371 -13.45 1.37 2.08
N ALA A 372 -13.40 0.09 1.73
CA ALA A 372 -14.40 -0.90 2.15
C ALA A 372 -14.25 -1.40 3.60
N ILE A 373 -13.02 -1.43 4.12
CA ILE A 373 -12.71 -1.85 5.49
C ILE A 373 -12.49 -0.62 6.37
N GLY A 374 -11.66 0.31 5.89
CA GLY A 374 -11.36 1.56 6.56
C GLY A 374 -9.97 2.09 6.20
N PRO A 375 -9.71 3.39 6.45
CA PRO A 375 -8.48 4.06 6.00
C PRO A 375 -7.21 3.54 6.66
N PHE A 376 -7.34 2.88 7.81
CA PHE A 376 -6.26 2.17 8.51
C PHE A 376 -5.79 0.90 7.79
N VAL A 377 -6.41 0.53 6.66
CA VAL A 377 -5.91 -0.50 5.74
C VAL A 377 -5.13 0.18 4.62
N ASP A 378 -3.98 -0.38 4.35
CA ASP A 378 -2.98 0.25 3.53
C ASP A 378 -3.08 -0.09 2.04
N ASP A 379 -3.65 -1.26 1.73
CA ASP A 379 -3.85 -1.71 0.36
C ASP A 379 -4.89 -0.85 -0.37
N ARG A 380 -4.39 -0.05 -1.29
CA ARG A 380 -5.14 0.91 -2.12
C ARG A 380 -5.55 0.36 -3.48
N ARG A 381 -5.24 -0.90 -3.80
CA ARG A 381 -5.58 -1.52 -5.09
C ARG A 381 -7.09 -1.73 -5.20
N THR A 382 -7.61 -1.69 -6.42
CA THR A 382 -8.99 -2.10 -6.70
C THR A 382 -9.02 -3.61 -6.88
N LEU A 383 -9.56 -4.31 -5.88
CA LEU A 383 -9.48 -5.77 -5.78
C LEU A 383 -10.87 -6.41 -5.99
N GLY A 384 -10.91 -7.44 -6.83
CA GLY A 384 -12.07 -8.29 -7.05
C GLY A 384 -12.07 -9.52 -6.14
N VAL A 385 -11.77 -10.67 -6.73
CA VAL A 385 -11.52 -11.94 -6.03
C VAL A 385 -10.05 -12.36 -6.16
N LEU A 386 -9.51 -13.01 -5.12
CA LEU A 386 -8.20 -13.64 -5.13
C LEU A 386 -8.34 -15.06 -5.65
N VAL A 387 -7.83 -15.29 -6.85
CA VAL A 387 -7.93 -16.60 -7.51
C VAL A 387 -6.69 -17.40 -7.19
N GLY A 388 -6.86 -18.58 -6.58
CA GLY A 388 -5.82 -19.59 -6.37
C GLY A 388 -5.71 -20.51 -7.59
N ASN A 389 -5.92 -21.83 -7.41
CA ASN A 389 -5.94 -22.79 -8.52
C ASN A 389 -7.12 -22.62 -9.49
N ALA A 390 -6.86 -22.72 -10.79
CA ALA A 390 -7.88 -22.81 -11.83
C ALA A 390 -7.69 -24.09 -12.66
N THR A 391 -8.74 -24.91 -12.75
CA THR A 391 -8.68 -26.22 -13.41
C THR A 391 -9.85 -26.40 -14.36
N ILE A 392 -9.58 -26.82 -15.60
CA ILE A 392 -10.62 -27.14 -16.59
C ILE A 392 -10.64 -28.64 -16.90
N CYS A 393 -11.82 -29.24 -16.82
CA CYS A 393 -12.09 -30.64 -17.15
C CYS A 393 -12.94 -30.72 -18.42
N GLU A 394 -12.46 -31.44 -19.43
CA GLU A 394 -13.15 -31.65 -20.71
C GLU A 394 -13.09 -33.13 -21.11
N GLY A 395 -14.24 -33.82 -21.05
CA GLY A 395 -14.29 -35.28 -21.15
C GLY A 395 -13.46 -35.95 -20.04
N ASN A 396 -12.50 -36.80 -20.42
CA ASN A 396 -11.59 -37.47 -19.48
C ASN A 396 -10.27 -36.70 -19.26
N THR A 397 -10.17 -35.47 -19.76
CA THR A 397 -8.93 -34.66 -19.67
C THR A 397 -9.11 -33.52 -18.68
N THR A 398 -8.19 -33.40 -17.74
CA THR A 398 -8.13 -32.29 -16.77
C THR A 398 -6.85 -31.50 -17.01
N ARG A 399 -6.95 -30.17 -17.06
CA ARG A 399 -5.82 -29.25 -17.25
C ARG A 399 -5.86 -28.14 -16.22
N THR A 400 -4.72 -27.85 -15.61
CA THR A 400 -4.56 -26.65 -14.77
C THR A 400 -4.21 -25.46 -15.66
N LEU A 401 -4.91 -24.35 -15.45
CA LEU A 401 -4.63 -23.08 -16.10
C LEU A 401 -3.60 -22.34 -15.24
N THR A 402 -2.52 -21.86 -15.83
CA THR A 402 -1.45 -21.16 -15.09
C THR A 402 -0.97 -19.89 -15.80
N SER A 403 -1.58 -19.54 -16.95
CA SER A 403 -1.22 -18.34 -17.72
C SER A 403 -1.43 -17.07 -16.91
N TYR A 404 -2.54 -16.96 -16.18
CA TYR A 404 -2.85 -15.81 -15.33
C TYR A 404 -1.86 -15.59 -14.17
N LEU A 405 -1.07 -16.61 -13.82
CA LEU A 405 -0.03 -16.50 -12.79
C LEU A 405 1.32 -16.02 -13.34
N GLN A 406 1.44 -15.85 -14.65
CA GLN A 406 2.74 -15.64 -15.30
C GLN A 406 2.74 -14.42 -16.23
N ASP A 407 1.59 -14.14 -16.85
CA ASP A 407 1.45 -13.06 -17.82
C ASP A 407 1.14 -11.73 -17.12
N GLU A 408 2.17 -10.90 -16.96
CA GLU A 408 2.06 -9.58 -16.29
C GLU A 408 1.06 -8.66 -17.00
N ASP A 409 0.97 -8.75 -18.33
CA ASP A 409 0.13 -7.91 -19.17
C ASP A 409 -1.31 -8.46 -19.33
N LEU A 410 -1.64 -9.56 -18.64
CA LEU A 410 -2.96 -10.17 -18.77
C LEU A 410 -4.06 -9.25 -18.25
N ALA A 411 -4.96 -8.86 -19.15
CA ALA A 411 -5.99 -7.88 -18.89
C ALA A 411 -6.90 -8.25 -17.70
N GLY A 412 -7.16 -7.26 -16.85
CA GLY A 412 -8.09 -7.36 -15.73
C GLY A 412 -7.56 -8.12 -14.50
N TRP A 413 -6.27 -8.36 -14.45
CA TRP A 413 -5.57 -8.84 -13.25
C TRP A 413 -4.71 -7.72 -12.63
N ASN A 414 -4.53 -7.76 -11.31
CA ASN A 414 -3.55 -6.91 -10.63
C ASN A 414 -2.12 -7.42 -10.89
N ASN A 415 -1.10 -6.87 -10.22
CA ASN A 415 0.28 -7.35 -10.32
C ASN A 415 0.37 -8.88 -10.17
N VAL A 416 1.33 -9.51 -10.86
CA VAL A 416 1.60 -10.94 -10.66
C VAL A 416 2.07 -11.11 -9.23
N GLU A 417 1.35 -11.93 -8.48
CA GLU A 417 1.72 -12.30 -7.13
C GLU A 417 2.82 -13.38 -7.22
N PHE A 418 3.66 -13.44 -6.20
CA PHE A 418 4.77 -14.36 -6.10
C PHE A 418 4.33 -15.84 -6.04
N TYR A 419 3.13 -16.10 -5.53
CA TYR A 419 2.53 -17.43 -5.40
C TYR A 419 1.51 -17.73 -6.50
N PRO A 420 1.06 -19.00 -6.63
CA PRO A 420 0.08 -19.39 -7.64
C PRO A 420 -1.33 -18.91 -7.30
N MET A 421 -1.45 -17.64 -6.93
CA MET A 421 -2.69 -16.90 -6.83
C MET A 421 -2.54 -15.52 -7.46
N ARG A 422 -3.64 -14.85 -7.77
CA ARG A 422 -3.59 -13.47 -8.25
C ARG A 422 -4.90 -12.77 -8.00
N TRP A 423 -4.82 -11.51 -7.57
CA TRP A 423 -6.01 -10.67 -7.46
C TRP A 423 -6.53 -10.28 -8.84
N THR A 424 -7.82 -10.48 -9.05
CA THR A 424 -8.54 -9.90 -10.19
C THR A 424 -8.82 -8.42 -9.95
N ALA A 425 -8.96 -7.64 -11.01
CA ALA A 425 -9.39 -6.24 -11.00
C ALA A 425 -10.87 -6.09 -11.41
N GLY A 426 -11.68 -7.14 -11.24
CA GLY A 426 -13.13 -7.15 -11.48
C GLY A 426 -13.60 -7.71 -12.81
N ASN A 427 -12.75 -7.72 -13.83
CA ASN A 427 -13.04 -8.27 -15.16
C ASN A 427 -11.79 -8.96 -15.74
N ALA A 428 -11.39 -10.09 -15.14
CA ALA A 428 -10.09 -10.69 -15.39
C ALA A 428 -10.14 -11.71 -16.53
N CYS A 429 -9.33 -11.50 -17.57
CA CYS A 429 -9.25 -12.40 -18.71
C CYS A 429 -8.61 -13.75 -18.31
N LEU A 430 -9.28 -14.86 -18.58
CA LEU A 430 -8.76 -16.21 -18.35
C LEU A 430 -8.79 -17.02 -19.67
N PRO A 431 -7.65 -17.11 -20.36
CA PRO A 431 -7.50 -17.98 -21.52
C PRO A 431 -7.63 -19.45 -21.11
N LEU A 432 -8.55 -20.19 -21.76
CA LEU A 432 -8.76 -21.62 -21.55
C LEU A 432 -7.89 -22.48 -22.49
N GLY A 433 -7.18 -21.83 -23.43
CA GLY A 433 -6.36 -22.45 -24.46
C GLY A 433 -7.18 -23.26 -25.47
N HIS A 434 -6.50 -24.07 -26.28
CA HIS A 434 -7.16 -24.91 -27.28
C HIS A 434 -8.10 -25.92 -26.60
N ARG A 435 -9.32 -26.05 -27.14
CA ARG A 435 -10.37 -26.95 -26.65
C ARG A 435 -10.86 -27.88 -27.76
N LYS A 436 -11.42 -29.03 -27.39
CA LYS A 436 -12.00 -29.94 -28.38
C LYS A 436 -13.25 -29.30 -28.99
N PRO A 437 -13.40 -29.27 -30.33
CA PRO A 437 -14.60 -28.74 -30.96
C PRO A 437 -15.85 -29.50 -30.49
N GLY A 438 -16.91 -28.78 -30.18
CA GLY A 438 -18.21 -29.36 -29.80
C GLY A 438 -18.32 -29.91 -28.37
N THR A 439 -17.27 -29.84 -27.54
CA THR A 439 -17.33 -30.36 -26.16
C THR A 439 -17.64 -29.28 -25.12
N ILE A 440 -18.39 -29.67 -24.09
CA ILE A 440 -18.60 -28.86 -22.88
C ILE A 440 -17.44 -29.14 -21.91
N ALA A 441 -17.02 -28.13 -21.15
CA ALA A 441 -16.03 -28.28 -20.10
C ALA A 441 -16.58 -27.81 -18.74
N LEU A 442 -15.99 -28.32 -17.66
CA LEU A 442 -16.22 -27.85 -16.30
C LEU A 442 -14.97 -27.07 -15.86
N LEU A 443 -15.12 -25.80 -15.52
CA LEU A 443 -14.06 -24.96 -14.96
C LEU A 443 -14.26 -24.84 -13.45
N ALA A 444 -13.24 -25.20 -12.69
CA ALA A 444 -13.16 -25.00 -11.25
C ALA A 444 -12.20 -23.84 -10.96
N LEU A 445 -12.69 -22.80 -10.30
CA LEU A 445 -11.88 -21.66 -9.82
C LEU A 445 -11.83 -21.69 -8.30
N GLN A 446 -10.63 -21.72 -7.74
CA GLN A 446 -10.41 -21.55 -6.31
C GLN A 446 -10.41 -20.06 -5.99
N ILE A 447 -11.30 -19.65 -5.10
CA ILE A 447 -11.43 -18.29 -4.57
C ILE A 447 -10.89 -18.30 -3.14
N LEU A 448 -9.68 -17.79 -2.96
CA LEU A 448 -9.02 -17.76 -1.65
C LEU A 448 -9.57 -16.65 -0.77
N GLU A 449 -9.91 -15.51 -1.37
CA GLU A 449 -10.47 -14.37 -0.65
C GLU A 449 -11.37 -13.52 -1.57
N ALA A 450 -12.35 -12.85 -0.97
CA ALA A 450 -13.29 -11.96 -1.64
C ALA A 450 -13.86 -10.92 -0.67
N GLY A 451 -13.95 -9.67 -1.12
CA GLY A 451 -14.61 -8.57 -0.42
C GLY A 451 -13.91 -8.11 0.86
N PRO A 452 -14.55 -7.25 1.67
CA PRO A 452 -15.85 -6.61 1.40
C PRO A 452 -15.82 -5.66 0.19
N TYR A 453 -16.99 -5.39 -0.38
CA TYR A 453 -17.17 -4.49 -1.52
C TYR A 453 -18.13 -3.35 -1.18
N ILE A 454 -17.81 -2.14 -1.59
CA ILE A 454 -18.69 -0.97 -1.52
C ILE A 454 -19.86 -1.19 -2.49
N VAL A 455 -21.07 -0.97 -2.00
CA VAL A 455 -22.29 -1.01 -2.81
C VAL A 455 -22.40 0.32 -3.54
N SER A 456 -22.13 0.33 -4.85
CA SER A 456 -22.39 1.49 -5.68
C SER A 456 -23.90 1.72 -5.80
N THR A 457 -24.39 2.87 -5.35
CA THR A 457 -25.79 3.31 -5.58
C THR A 457 -26.00 3.87 -6.99
N VAL A 458 -24.94 3.95 -7.79
CA VAL A 458 -25.00 4.37 -9.19
C VAL A 458 -25.35 3.12 -10.02
N GLU A 459 -26.59 3.07 -10.52
CA GLU A 459 -26.93 2.11 -11.57
C GLU A 459 -25.96 2.30 -12.74
N PRO A 460 -25.39 1.23 -13.32
CA PRO A 460 -24.67 1.37 -14.58
C PRO A 460 -25.62 1.95 -15.64
N GLU A 461 -25.21 3.02 -16.32
CA GLU A 461 -25.90 3.70 -17.43
C GLU A 461 -26.13 2.81 -18.67
N GLU A 462 -26.34 1.50 -18.53
CA GLU A 462 -26.69 0.62 -19.66
C GLU A 462 -28.19 0.64 -20.01
N THR A 463 -29.02 1.39 -19.29
CA THR A 463 -30.48 1.42 -19.51
C THR A 463 -30.99 2.67 -20.26
N ALA A 464 -30.13 3.61 -20.69
CA ALA A 464 -30.56 4.86 -21.32
C ALA A 464 -30.50 4.90 -22.86
N LEU A 465 -30.12 3.81 -23.54
CA LEU A 465 -30.12 3.74 -25.02
C LEU A 465 -31.20 2.80 -25.61
N ARG A 466 -32.18 2.40 -24.79
CA ARG A 466 -33.39 1.70 -25.25
C ARG A 466 -34.64 2.30 -24.61
N ALA A 467 -34.99 3.51 -25.02
CA ALA A 467 -36.33 4.08 -24.87
C ALA A 467 -36.79 4.63 -26.21
#